data_AF-A0AAU6H7S5-F1
#
_entry.id   AF-A0AAU6H7S5-F1
#
_cell.length_a   1.000
_cell.length_b   1.000
_cell.length_c   1.000
_cell.angle_alpha   90.00
_cell.angle_beta   90.00
_cell.angle_gamma   90.00
#
_symmetry.space_group_name_H-M   'P 1'
#
loop_
_entity.id
_entity.type
_entity.pdbx_description
1 polymer ?
#
loop_
_entity_poly.entity_id
_entity_poly.type
_entity_poly.pdbx_seq_one_letter_code
_entity_poly.pdbx_strand_id
1 'polypeptide(L)'
;MNDYSPIVTADGRKLCGIESCGRPHRVRGLCLAHGQRVRVHGDPQADKPLRSHSSRPWKGDDVSYVGAHNRVTREHGKAAEWKCACGCGRQATDWAYLGTDPAAKVDETACLYSVSPDHYAPLAKSCHRRFDAWQAQRRTGVPLGAAIIEAMAA
;
A
#
# COMPACT_ATOMS: atom_id res chain seq x y z
N MET A 1 -22.04 27.34 14.86
CA MET A 1 -20.90 26.64 14.22
C MET A 1 -19.67 27.01 15.00
N ASN A 2 -18.87 26.04 15.44
CA ASN A 2 -17.63 26.35 16.16
C ASN A 2 -16.68 27.06 15.19
N ASP A 3 -16.38 28.32 15.50
CA ASP A 3 -15.42 29.11 14.74
C ASP A 3 -14.02 28.83 15.28
N TYR A 4 -13.24 28.07 14.52
CA TYR A 4 -11.86 27.74 14.87
C TYR A 4 -10.92 28.74 14.22
N SER A 5 -10.99 30.01 14.62
CA SER A 5 -10.18 31.08 14.02
C SER A 5 -8.69 30.67 13.91
N PRO A 6 -8.07 30.78 12.73
CA PRO A 6 -6.69 30.35 12.54
C PRO A 6 -5.73 31.25 13.33
N ILE A 7 -4.68 30.65 13.89
CA ILE A 7 -3.61 31.41 14.54
C ILE A 7 -2.80 32.10 13.43
N VAL A 8 -2.66 33.42 13.50
CA VAL A 8 -1.86 34.19 12.55
C VAL A 8 -0.50 34.48 13.19
N THR A 9 0.56 34.01 12.57
CA THR A 9 1.94 34.28 13.03
C THR A 9 2.37 35.70 12.65
N ALA A 10 3.45 36.19 13.27
CA ALA A 10 4.01 37.52 12.99
C ALA A 10 4.36 37.75 11.51
N ASP A 11 4.70 36.68 10.77
CA ASP A 11 4.98 36.72 9.33
C ASP A 11 3.75 36.44 8.45
N GLY A 12 2.54 36.50 9.03
CA GLY A 12 1.28 36.43 8.30
C GLY A 12 0.84 35.02 7.88
N ARG A 13 1.57 33.96 8.27
CA ARG A 13 1.13 32.57 8.01
C ARG A 13 -0.05 32.22 8.90
N LYS A 14 -1.06 31.57 8.31
CA LYS A 14 -2.21 31.04 9.04
C LYS A 14 -1.93 29.60 9.44
N LEU A 15 -1.91 29.34 10.74
CA LEU A 15 -1.78 28.02 11.35
C LEU A 15 -3.16 27.55 11.84
N CYS A 16 -3.23 26.26 12.17
CA CYS A 16 -4.41 25.67 12.79
C CYS A 16 -4.81 26.46 14.05
N GLY A 17 -6.11 26.74 14.21
CA GLY A 17 -6.69 27.36 15.40
C GLY A 17 -6.62 26.51 16.68
N ILE A 18 -5.95 25.36 16.64
CA ILE A 18 -5.66 24.56 17.83
C ILE A 18 -4.26 24.94 18.29
N GLU A 19 -4.17 25.57 19.45
CA GLU A 19 -2.94 26.18 19.99
C GLU A 19 -1.74 25.22 20.00
N SER A 20 -1.95 23.95 20.36
CA SER A 20 -0.91 22.92 20.43
C SER A 20 -0.49 22.33 19.07
N CYS A 21 -1.13 22.72 17.96
CA CYS A 21 -0.94 22.03 16.68
C CYS A 21 0.22 22.59 15.84
N GLY A 22 0.28 23.91 15.67
CA GLY A 22 1.29 24.59 14.85
C GLY A 22 1.31 24.24 13.35
N ARG A 23 0.45 23.32 12.86
CA ARG A 23 0.40 22.93 11.44
C ARG A 23 -0.31 24.01 10.60
N PRO A 24 0.03 24.16 9.31
CA PRO A 24 -0.62 25.14 8.44
C PRO A 24 -2.16 24.98 8.36
N HIS A 25 -2.87 26.10 8.43
CA HIS A 25 -4.32 26.17 8.18
C HIS A 25 -4.63 25.76 6.73
N ARG A 26 -5.72 25.00 6.57
CA ARG A 26 -6.20 24.52 5.27
C ARG A 26 -7.72 24.60 5.12
N VAL A 27 -8.49 24.43 6.20
CA VAL A 27 -9.96 24.39 6.13
C VAL A 27 -10.58 24.94 7.41
N ARG A 28 -11.48 25.92 7.30
CA ARG A 28 -12.26 26.47 8.42
C ARG A 28 -11.41 26.82 9.66
N GLY A 29 -10.26 27.43 9.41
CA GLY A 29 -9.30 27.82 10.45
C GLY A 29 -8.51 26.66 11.09
N LEU A 30 -8.74 25.42 10.67
CA LEU A 30 -8.00 24.21 11.09
C LEU A 30 -7.02 23.68 10.03
N CYS A 31 -6.09 22.83 10.45
CA CYS A 31 -5.30 21.98 9.53
C CYS A 31 -6.18 20.87 8.92
N LEU A 32 -5.71 20.20 7.86
CA LEU A 32 -6.48 19.13 7.20
C LEU A 32 -6.93 18.03 8.16
N ALA A 33 -6.05 17.61 9.08
CA ALA A 33 -6.35 16.51 9.99
C ALA A 33 -7.39 16.88 11.06
N HIS A 34 -7.30 18.07 11.67
CA HIS A 34 -8.32 18.55 12.61
C HIS A 34 -9.63 18.87 11.90
N GLY A 35 -9.59 19.44 10.69
CA GLY A 35 -10.78 19.63 9.86
C GLY A 35 -11.47 18.30 9.51
N GLN A 36 -10.71 17.25 9.22
CA GLN A 36 -11.24 15.91 8.99
C GLN A 36 -11.92 15.33 10.25
N ARG A 37 -11.30 15.48 11.43
CA ARG A 37 -11.91 15.04 12.69
C ARG A 37 -13.22 15.78 12.97
N VAL A 38 -13.27 17.10 12.78
CA VAL A 38 -14.53 17.85 12.90
C VAL A 38 -15.58 17.37 11.90
N ARG A 39 -15.19 17.09 10.65
CA ARG A 39 -16.13 16.56 9.64
C ARG A 39 -16.70 15.19 10.03
N VAL A 40 -15.88 14.30 10.59
CA VAL A 40 -16.27 12.90 10.88
C VAL A 40 -16.90 12.75 12.26
N HIS A 41 -16.42 13.50 13.25
CA HIS A 41 -16.75 13.33 14.66
C HIS A 41 -17.39 14.58 15.30
N GLY A 42 -17.49 15.70 14.58
CA GLY A 42 -17.98 16.97 15.12
C GLY A 42 -16.98 17.73 15.98
N ASP A 43 -15.84 17.12 16.33
CA ASP A 43 -14.85 17.64 17.27
C ASP A 43 -13.41 17.48 16.71
N PRO A 44 -12.50 18.46 16.89
CA PRO A 44 -11.13 18.39 16.39
C PRO A 44 -10.25 17.42 17.17
N GLN A 45 -10.67 16.96 18.36
CA GLN A 45 -9.95 16.12 19.31
C GLN A 45 -8.55 16.68 19.58
N ALA A 46 -8.49 17.93 20.06
CA ALA A 46 -7.26 18.68 20.25
C ALA A 46 -6.26 18.01 21.21
N ASP A 47 -6.78 17.19 22.13
CA ASP A 47 -6.06 16.34 23.07
C ASP A 47 -5.36 15.16 22.38
N LYS A 48 -5.90 14.67 21.26
CA LYS A 48 -5.37 13.51 20.55
C LYS A 48 -4.27 13.93 19.59
N PRO A 49 -3.00 13.50 19.78
CA PRO A 49 -1.91 13.92 18.93
C PRO A 49 -2.19 13.54 17.47
N LEU A 50 -1.81 14.45 16.57
CA LEU A 50 -1.84 14.15 15.15
C LEU A 50 -0.68 13.21 14.83
N ARG A 51 -0.94 12.18 14.02
CA ARG A 51 0.13 11.29 13.55
C ARG A 51 1.24 12.13 12.92
N SER A 52 2.47 11.92 13.37
CA SER A 52 3.65 12.51 12.73
C SER A 52 3.82 11.89 11.35
N HIS A 53 4.14 12.70 10.35
CA HIS A 53 4.51 12.18 9.02
C HIS A 53 5.88 11.49 9.03
N SER A 54 6.71 11.72 10.05
CA SER A 54 8.07 11.16 10.18
C SER A 54 8.17 9.88 11.01
N SER A 55 7.07 9.43 11.65
CA SER A 55 7.16 8.36 12.66
C SER A 55 6.82 6.96 12.16
N ARG A 56 6.90 6.68 10.85
CA ARG A 56 6.83 5.28 10.40
C ARG A 56 8.22 4.67 10.64
N PRO A 57 8.37 3.72 11.59
CA PRO A 57 9.64 3.03 11.76
C PRO A 57 9.99 2.34 10.45
N TRP A 58 11.28 2.32 10.09
CA TRP A 58 11.74 1.45 9.01
C TRP A 58 11.39 0.01 9.39
N LYS A 59 10.54 -0.63 8.59
CA LYS A 59 10.02 -1.96 8.93
C LYS A 59 10.93 -3.09 8.53
N GLY A 60 12.01 -2.84 7.76
CA GLY A 60 12.80 -3.91 7.16
C GLY A 60 11.88 -4.95 6.55
N ASP A 61 12.15 -6.22 6.79
CA ASP A 61 11.35 -7.34 6.28
C ASP A 61 10.08 -7.65 7.08
N ASP A 62 9.74 -6.83 8.07
CA ASP A 62 8.44 -6.84 8.74
C ASP A 62 7.37 -6.01 7.99
N VAL A 63 7.44 -6.00 6.66
CA VAL A 63 6.42 -5.40 5.81
C VAL A 63 5.22 -6.34 5.65
N SER A 64 4.02 -5.78 5.59
CA SER A 64 2.80 -6.52 5.25
C SER A 64 2.73 -6.83 3.75
N TYR A 65 1.73 -7.62 3.33
CA TYR A 65 1.40 -7.89 1.92
C TYR A 65 1.38 -6.62 1.05
N VAL A 66 0.73 -5.55 1.54
CA VAL A 66 0.66 -4.25 0.85
C VAL A 66 2.05 -3.61 0.78
N GLY A 67 2.84 -3.71 1.85
CA GLY A 67 4.21 -3.21 1.89
C GLY A 67 5.12 -3.94 0.89
N ALA A 68 4.98 -5.25 0.74
CA ALA A 68 5.66 -6.04 -0.27
C ALA A 68 5.29 -5.59 -1.69
N HIS A 69 4.01 -5.44 -2.03
CA HIS A 69 3.59 -4.94 -3.35
C HIS A 69 4.10 -3.52 -3.65
N ASN A 70 4.22 -2.68 -2.63
CA ASN A 70 4.85 -1.36 -2.77
C ASN A 70 6.36 -1.46 -3.07
N ARG A 71 7.06 -2.46 -2.51
CA ARG A 71 8.47 -2.72 -2.85
C ARG A 71 8.61 -3.17 -4.29
N VAL A 72 7.81 -4.16 -4.71
CA VAL A 72 7.79 -4.66 -6.09
C VAL A 72 7.57 -3.52 -7.08
N THR A 73 6.59 -2.66 -6.81
CA THR A 73 6.29 -1.51 -7.68
C THR A 73 7.41 -0.46 -7.70
N ARG A 74 8.10 -0.25 -6.58
CA ARG A 74 9.20 0.71 -6.51
C ARG A 74 10.44 0.21 -7.24
N GLU A 75 10.68 -1.09 -7.23
CA GLU A 75 11.85 -1.71 -7.83
C GLU A 75 11.66 -1.96 -9.33
N HIS A 76 10.51 -2.53 -9.71
CA HIS A 76 10.24 -2.96 -11.07
C HIS A 76 9.30 -2.03 -11.86
N GLY A 77 8.88 -0.90 -11.26
CA GLY A 77 7.89 0.00 -11.85
C GLY A 77 6.46 -0.54 -11.78
N LYS A 78 5.55 0.08 -12.52
CA LYS A 78 4.15 -0.37 -12.53
C LYS A 78 4.04 -1.65 -13.35
N ALA A 79 3.26 -2.64 -12.88
CA ALA A 79 2.98 -3.85 -13.66
C ALA A 79 2.49 -3.54 -15.08
N ALA A 80 1.72 -2.45 -15.25
CA ALA A 80 1.22 -1.97 -16.53
C ALA A 80 2.31 -1.61 -17.58
N GLU A 81 3.54 -1.40 -17.16
CA GLU A 81 4.68 -1.14 -18.04
C GLU A 81 5.22 -2.43 -18.69
N TRP A 82 4.74 -3.59 -18.24
CA TRP A 82 5.21 -4.90 -18.67
C TRP A 82 4.15 -5.66 -19.47
N LYS A 83 4.63 -6.55 -20.35
CA LYS A 83 3.79 -7.60 -20.93
C LYS A 83 3.59 -8.71 -19.92
N CYS A 84 2.44 -9.36 -19.99
CA CYS A 84 2.09 -10.49 -19.12
C CYS A 84 3.14 -11.60 -19.25
N ALA A 85 3.76 -11.95 -18.13
CA ALA A 85 4.90 -12.88 -18.06
C ALA A 85 4.59 -14.28 -18.60
N CYS A 86 3.31 -14.69 -18.59
CA CYS A 86 2.91 -15.98 -19.16
C CYS A 86 3.02 -16.07 -20.70
N GLY A 87 3.44 -15.00 -21.39
CA GLY A 87 3.59 -15.00 -22.84
C GLY A 87 2.30 -14.79 -23.63
N CYS A 88 1.15 -14.53 -22.99
CA CYS A 88 -0.12 -14.35 -23.71
C CYS A 88 -0.24 -13.03 -24.52
N GLY A 89 0.79 -12.18 -24.53
CA GLY A 89 0.83 -10.92 -25.27
C GLY A 89 0.01 -9.75 -24.67
N ARG A 90 -0.87 -10.01 -23.69
CA ARG A 90 -1.63 -8.96 -22.99
C ARG A 90 -0.73 -8.09 -22.12
N GLN A 91 -1.14 -6.85 -21.91
CA GLN A 91 -0.48 -5.97 -20.94
C GLN A 91 -0.79 -6.46 -19.52
N ALA A 92 0.22 -6.47 -18.66
CA ALA A 92 0.02 -6.81 -17.26
C ALA A 92 -0.74 -5.68 -16.54
N THR A 93 -1.42 -6.03 -15.46
CA THR A 93 -2.15 -5.07 -14.62
C THR A 93 -1.74 -5.18 -13.17
N ASP A 94 -1.26 -6.35 -12.78
CA ASP A 94 -1.00 -6.70 -11.39
C ASP A 94 0.36 -7.41 -11.28
N TRP A 95 1.01 -7.22 -10.13
CA TRP A 95 2.14 -8.04 -9.72
C TRP A 95 1.59 -9.28 -9.01
N ALA A 96 1.96 -10.46 -9.49
CA ALA A 96 1.54 -11.73 -8.92
C ALA A 96 2.71 -12.39 -8.17
N TYR A 97 2.50 -12.74 -6.90
CA TYR A 97 3.49 -13.51 -6.14
C TYR A 97 3.54 -14.95 -6.66
N LEU A 98 4.74 -15.44 -6.96
CA LEU A 98 4.93 -16.73 -7.65
C LEU A 98 4.88 -17.97 -6.75
N GLY A 99 4.84 -17.79 -5.43
CA GLY A 99 4.83 -18.94 -4.49
C GLY A 99 6.19 -19.62 -4.32
N THR A 100 7.27 -18.95 -4.72
CA THR A 100 8.62 -19.55 -4.86
C THR A 100 9.58 -19.18 -3.74
N ASP A 101 9.19 -18.26 -2.84
CA ASP A 101 10.04 -17.84 -1.73
C ASP A 101 10.02 -18.89 -0.62
N PRO A 102 11.17 -19.50 -0.25
CA PRO A 102 11.25 -20.40 0.90
C PRO A 102 10.94 -19.70 2.23
N ALA A 103 11.07 -18.37 2.29
CA ALA A 103 10.73 -17.53 3.43
C ALA A 103 9.40 -16.77 3.22
N ALA A 104 8.47 -17.34 2.45
CA ALA A 104 7.16 -16.76 2.23
C ALA A 104 6.45 -16.42 3.56
N LYS A 105 5.85 -15.23 3.61
CA LYS A 105 5.04 -14.76 4.72
C LYS A 105 3.57 -14.97 4.39
N VAL A 106 2.76 -15.09 5.44
CA VAL A 106 1.30 -15.19 5.38
C VAL A 106 0.73 -14.01 6.15
N ASP A 107 -0.24 -13.30 5.57
CA ASP A 107 -0.96 -12.25 6.30
C ASP A 107 -2.17 -12.81 7.08
N GLU A 108 -2.88 -11.95 7.81
CA GLU A 108 -4.06 -12.33 8.59
C GLU A 108 -5.21 -12.92 7.75
N THR A 109 -5.19 -12.75 6.42
CA THR A 109 -6.19 -13.29 5.48
C THR A 109 -5.75 -14.58 4.79
N ALA A 110 -4.64 -15.17 5.26
CA ALA A 110 -3.99 -16.32 4.64
C ALA A 110 -3.41 -16.05 3.25
N CYS A 111 -3.22 -14.79 2.86
CA CYS A 111 -2.54 -14.45 1.62
C CYS A 111 -1.03 -14.62 1.77
N LEU A 112 -0.45 -15.45 0.90
CA LEU A 112 0.99 -15.65 0.80
C LEU A 112 1.66 -14.49 0.06
N TYR A 113 2.83 -14.08 0.52
CA TYR A 113 3.64 -13.05 -0.13
C TYR A 113 5.13 -13.20 0.21
N SER A 114 5.98 -12.55 -0.56
CA SER A 114 7.41 -12.40 -0.25
C SER A 114 7.75 -10.95 0.06
N VAL A 115 8.75 -10.74 0.91
CA VAL A 115 9.33 -9.40 1.15
C VAL A 115 10.30 -8.98 0.05
N SER A 116 10.77 -9.95 -0.76
CA SER A 116 11.68 -9.74 -1.88
C SER A 116 10.90 -9.51 -3.18
N PRO A 117 11.18 -8.41 -3.89
CA PRO A 117 10.59 -8.12 -5.20
C PRO A 117 10.84 -9.17 -6.28
N ASP A 118 11.86 -10.01 -6.14
CA ASP A 118 12.27 -10.99 -7.17
C ASP A 118 11.31 -12.17 -7.32
N HIS A 119 10.43 -12.38 -6.34
CA HIS A 119 9.44 -13.48 -6.37
C HIS A 119 8.10 -13.08 -6.99
N TYR A 120 8.06 -11.99 -7.74
CA TYR A 120 6.86 -11.46 -8.38
C TYR A 120 7.01 -11.42 -9.89
N ALA A 121 5.91 -11.66 -10.60
CA ALA A 121 5.85 -11.46 -12.05
C ALA A 121 4.66 -10.58 -12.45
N PRO A 122 4.79 -9.79 -13.52
CA PRO A 122 3.68 -8.97 -14.02
C PRO A 122 2.70 -9.87 -14.78
N LEU A 123 1.44 -9.92 -14.34
CA LEU A 123 0.38 -10.69 -15.01
C LEU A 123 -0.79 -9.78 -15.40
N ALA A 124 -1.43 -10.12 -16.52
CA ALA A 124 -2.73 -9.57 -16.86
C ALA A 124 -3.79 -10.12 -15.88
N LYS A 125 -4.75 -9.29 -15.47
CA LYS A 125 -5.77 -9.63 -14.46
C LYS A 125 -6.40 -11.03 -14.60
N SER A 126 -6.74 -11.44 -15.81
CA SER A 126 -7.33 -12.78 -16.04
C SER A 126 -6.32 -13.92 -15.88
N CYS A 127 -5.06 -13.70 -16.24
CA CYS A 127 -3.98 -14.67 -15.99
C CYS A 127 -3.67 -14.74 -14.50
N HIS A 128 -3.64 -13.60 -13.82
CA HIS A 128 -3.44 -13.54 -12.38
C HIS A 128 -4.52 -14.35 -11.64
N ARG A 129 -5.81 -14.15 -11.95
CA ARG A 129 -6.89 -14.94 -11.34
C ARG A 129 -6.79 -16.44 -11.59
N ARG A 130 -6.38 -16.86 -12.80
CA ARG A 130 -6.12 -18.28 -13.10
C ARG A 130 -4.95 -18.82 -12.28
N PHE A 131 -3.91 -18.02 -12.15
CA PHE A 131 -2.72 -18.35 -11.37
C PHE A 131 -3.05 -18.53 -9.89
N ASP A 132 -3.82 -17.61 -9.30
CA ASP A 132 -4.25 -17.69 -7.90
C ASP A 132 -5.13 -18.92 -7.65
N ALA A 133 -6.08 -19.18 -8.57
CA ALA A 133 -6.94 -20.37 -8.50
C ALA A 133 -6.14 -21.67 -8.57
N TRP A 134 -5.07 -21.69 -9.37
CA TRP A 134 -4.13 -22.81 -9.44
C TRP A 134 -3.24 -22.92 -8.19
N GLN A 135 -2.77 -21.80 -7.63
CA GLN A 135 -1.98 -21.81 -6.40
C GLN A 135 -2.79 -22.35 -5.22
N ALA A 136 -4.07 -21.99 -5.12
CA ALA A 136 -4.98 -22.51 -4.09
C ALA A 136 -5.16 -24.04 -4.14
N GLN A 137 -4.89 -24.67 -5.29
CA GLN A 137 -4.98 -26.11 -5.49
C GLN A 137 -3.65 -26.85 -5.20
N ARG A 138 -2.52 -26.13 -5.04
CA ARG A 138 -1.19 -26.72 -4.84
C ARG A 138 -0.70 -26.69 -3.39
N ARG A 139 0.10 -27.69 -3.04
CA ARG A 139 1.06 -27.68 -1.92
C ARG A 139 2.42 -27.18 -2.45
N THR A 140 3.15 -26.45 -1.61
CA THR A 140 4.39 -25.69 -1.89
C THR A 140 5.51 -26.47 -2.63
N GLY A 141 6.38 -25.78 -3.39
CA GLY A 141 7.67 -26.34 -3.87
C GLY A 141 8.01 -26.32 -5.37
N VAL A 142 7.38 -25.49 -6.22
CA VAL A 142 7.60 -25.50 -7.68
C VAL A 142 8.64 -24.43 -8.09
N PRO A 143 9.60 -24.76 -8.99
CA PRO A 143 10.59 -23.79 -9.49
C PRO A 143 9.98 -22.58 -10.22
N LEU A 144 10.57 -21.40 -10.00
CA LEU A 144 10.14 -20.07 -10.45
C LEU A 144 9.75 -20.01 -11.95
N GLY A 145 10.55 -20.60 -12.83
CA GLY A 145 10.32 -20.53 -14.28
C GLY A 145 9.17 -21.40 -14.79
N ALA A 146 8.77 -22.43 -14.03
CA ALA A 146 7.75 -23.39 -14.46
C ALA A 146 6.34 -23.03 -13.94
N ALA A 147 6.25 -22.35 -12.79
CA ALA A 147 4.98 -22.15 -12.09
C ALA A 147 3.90 -21.43 -12.92
N ILE A 148 4.25 -20.33 -13.59
CA ILE A 148 3.28 -19.58 -14.41
C ILE A 148 2.88 -20.40 -15.65
N ILE A 149 3.82 -21.07 -16.30
CA ILE A 149 3.56 -21.85 -17.52
C ILE A 149 2.63 -23.01 -17.19
N GLU A 150 2.93 -23.78 -16.14
CA GLU A 150 2.11 -24.90 -15.67
C GLU A 150 0.70 -24.43 -15.28
N ALA A 151 0.59 -23.31 -14.57
CA ALA A 151 -0.70 -22.77 -14.16
C ALA A 151 -1.57 -22.27 -15.31
N MET A 152 -0.96 -21.79 -16.40
CA MET A 152 -1.72 -21.34 -17.57
C MET A 152 -2.08 -22.48 -18.53
N ALA A 153 -1.41 -23.63 -18.42
CA ALA A 153 -1.71 -24.84 -19.20
C ALA A 153 -2.84 -25.69 -18.60
N ALA A 154 -3.07 -25.57 -17.29
CA ALA A 154 -4.22 -26.14 -16.58
C ALA A 154 -5.51 -25.33 -16.81
#